data_AF-A0A522VX66-F1
#
_entry.id   AF-A0A522VX66-F1
#
_cell.length_a   1.000
_cell.length_b   1.000
_cell.length_c   1.000
_cell.angle_alpha   90.00
_cell.angle_beta   90.00
_cell.angle_gamma   90.00
#
_symmetry.space_group_name_H-M   'P 1'
#
loop_
_entity.id
_entity.type
_entity.pdbx_description
1 polymer ?
#
loop_
_entity_poly.entity_id
_entity_poly.type
_entity_poly.pdbx_seq_one_letter_code
_entity_poly.pdbx_strand_id
1 'polypeptide(L)'
;QEAEKEIRDVTSLMQDISNHLVQQRQAAGEIAQSLEGIAQTSSKDSEAISALLDVSEKGGAQLTEMLNDLAALELRNKVAHLAKSDHMVWRRRLAEMLVGRAKLNPNELADHHSCRLGKWYDAVSDERYKNHPAFKALVAPHAEVHKHGIEAARLFNDGNFDAAVDAIAKIEKPSLEVQRLLDELTTL
;
A
#
# COMPACT_ATOMS: atom_id res chain seq x y z
N GLN A 1 -33.21 58.67 28.27
CA GLN A 1 -34.00 57.56 27.72
C GLN A 1 -33.24 56.82 26.61
N GLU A 2 -32.69 57.51 25.60
CA GLU A 2 -31.93 56.85 24.52
C GLU A 2 -30.59 56.23 24.96
N ALA A 3 -29.79 56.95 25.75
CA ALA A 3 -28.54 56.44 26.31
C ALA A 3 -28.71 55.23 27.25
N GLU A 4 -29.83 55.16 28.01
CA GLU A 4 -30.13 54.00 28.86
C GLU A 4 -30.55 52.76 28.06
N LYS A 5 -31.05 52.95 26.84
CA LYS A 5 -31.38 51.87 25.92
C LYS A 5 -30.12 51.32 25.27
N GLU A 6 -29.25 52.19 24.76
CA GLU A 6 -27.95 51.78 24.21
C GLU A 6 -27.07 51.05 25.24
N ILE A 7 -27.01 51.53 26.49
CA ILE A 7 -26.26 50.84 27.56
C ILE A 7 -26.83 49.44 27.83
N ARG A 8 -28.17 49.28 27.79
CA ARG A 8 -28.82 47.98 27.93
C ARG A 8 -28.50 47.04 26.77
N ASP A 9 -28.50 47.56 25.54
CA ASP A 9 -28.18 46.78 24.34
C ASP A 9 -26.71 46.33 24.33
N VAL A 10 -25.78 47.20 24.72
CA VAL A 10 -24.36 46.84 24.87
C VAL A 10 -24.16 45.80 25.98
N THR A 11 -24.87 45.94 27.10
CA THR A 11 -24.80 44.96 28.20
C THR A 11 -25.33 43.59 27.76
N SER A 12 -26.42 43.54 26.99
CA SER A 12 -26.94 42.29 26.43
C SER A 12 -25.95 41.66 25.46
N LEU A 13 -25.39 42.45 24.55
CA LEU A 13 -24.39 41.97 23.60
C LEU A 13 -23.14 41.43 24.30
N MET A 14 -22.67 42.10 25.36
CA MET A 14 -21.54 41.62 26.16
C MET A 14 -21.86 40.30 26.87
N GLN A 15 -23.09 40.14 27.35
CA GLN A 15 -23.55 38.87 27.94
C GLN A 15 -23.55 37.74 26.90
N ASP A 16 -24.02 38.01 25.69
CA ASP A 16 -24.04 37.05 24.58
C ASP A 16 -22.64 36.66 24.13
N ILE A 17 -21.72 37.65 24.02
CA ILE A 17 -20.30 37.40 23.71
C ILE A 17 -19.68 36.53 24.80
N SER A 18 -19.92 36.81 26.08
CA SER A 18 -19.43 35.98 27.19
C SER A 18 -19.96 34.55 27.12
N ASN A 19 -21.24 34.36 26.81
CA ASN A 19 -21.83 33.03 26.65
C ASN A 19 -21.19 32.28 25.47
N HIS A 20 -20.99 32.95 24.33
CA HIS A 20 -20.31 32.36 23.18
C HIS A 20 -18.85 32.02 23.46
N LEU A 21 -18.12 32.86 24.20
CA LEU A 21 -16.74 32.57 24.62
C LEU A 21 -16.65 31.33 25.52
N VAL A 22 -17.62 31.15 26.42
CA VAL A 22 -17.71 29.94 27.27
C VAL A 22 -17.97 28.70 26.40
N GLN A 23 -18.92 28.77 25.46
CA GLN A 23 -19.19 27.67 24.52
C GLN A 23 -17.99 27.35 23.64
N GLN A 24 -17.30 28.37 23.11
CA GLN A 24 -16.12 28.21 22.26
C GLN A 24 -14.96 27.56 23.03
N ARG A 25 -14.78 27.94 24.30
CA ARG A 25 -13.78 27.30 25.19
C ARG A 25 -14.10 25.83 25.43
N GLN A 26 -15.37 25.48 25.63
CA GLN A 26 -15.78 24.08 25.78
C GLN A 26 -15.52 23.28 24.51
N ALA A 27 -15.95 23.79 23.34
CA ALA A 27 -15.71 23.16 22.05
C ALA A 27 -14.20 22.97 21.77
N ALA A 28 -13.37 23.96 22.11
CA ALA A 28 -11.91 23.84 22.00
C ALA A 28 -11.33 22.72 22.90
N GLY A 29 -11.90 22.50 24.09
CA GLY A 29 -11.53 21.39 24.96
C GLY A 29 -11.89 20.02 24.38
N GLU A 30 -13.08 19.89 23.79
CA GLU A 30 -13.54 18.67 23.11
C GLU A 30 -12.68 18.35 21.87
N ILE A 31 -12.29 19.38 21.10
CA ILE A 31 -11.36 19.25 19.98
C ILE A 31 -9.99 18.77 20.47
N ALA A 32 -9.46 19.34 21.54
CA ALA A 32 -8.16 18.93 22.09
C ALA A 32 -8.17 17.46 22.54
N GLN A 33 -9.22 17.00 23.23
CA GLN A 33 -9.38 15.59 23.58
C GLN A 33 -9.48 14.68 22.36
N SER A 34 -10.22 15.11 21.33
CA SER A 34 -10.36 14.35 20.09
C SER A 34 -9.01 14.20 19.37
N LEU A 35 -8.21 15.27 19.32
CA LEU A 35 -6.86 15.25 18.74
C LEU A 35 -5.92 14.31 19.50
N GLU A 36 -5.99 14.30 20.83
CA GLU A 36 -5.22 13.36 21.66
C GLU A 36 -5.61 11.90 21.37
N GLY A 37 -6.91 11.61 21.24
CA GLY A 37 -7.40 10.28 20.90
C GLY A 37 -6.97 9.82 19.51
N ILE A 38 -7.02 10.72 18.51
CA ILE A 38 -6.54 10.46 17.16
C ILE A 38 -5.04 10.15 17.18
N ALA A 39 -4.23 10.98 17.84
CA ALA A 39 -2.79 10.78 17.93
C ALA A 39 -2.43 9.43 18.58
N GLN A 40 -3.11 9.06 19.66
CA GLN A 40 -2.93 7.75 20.30
C GLN A 40 -3.31 6.58 19.38
N THR A 41 -4.41 6.72 18.64
CA THR A 41 -4.87 5.68 17.71
C THR A 41 -3.90 5.53 16.55
N SER A 42 -3.46 6.62 15.92
CA SER A 42 -2.44 6.60 14.87
C SER A 42 -1.12 5.97 15.35
N SER A 43 -0.70 6.25 16.59
CA SER A 43 0.49 5.61 17.16
C SER A 43 0.32 4.09 17.27
N LYS A 44 -0.83 3.62 17.76
CA LYS A 44 -1.15 2.18 17.86
C LYS A 44 -1.23 1.52 16.48
N ASP A 45 -1.83 2.17 15.50
CA ASP A 45 -1.91 1.66 14.14
C ASP A 45 -0.51 1.51 13.53
N SER A 46 0.37 2.50 13.70
CA SER A 46 1.77 2.39 13.30
C SER A 46 2.48 1.20 13.97
N GLU A 47 2.28 0.99 15.27
CA GLU A 47 2.85 -0.16 15.99
C GLU A 47 2.30 -1.51 15.49
N ALA A 48 1.00 -1.60 15.23
CA ALA A 48 0.36 -2.82 14.72
C ALA A 48 0.84 -3.16 13.30
N ILE A 49 0.93 -2.17 12.42
CA ILE A 49 1.48 -2.37 11.06
C ILE A 49 2.95 -2.79 11.15
N SER A 50 3.72 -2.14 12.02
CA SER A 50 5.11 -2.48 12.33
C SER A 50 5.26 -3.96 12.76
N ALA A 51 4.42 -4.45 13.67
CA ALA A 51 4.41 -5.85 14.09
C ALA A 51 4.01 -6.82 12.97
N LEU A 52 3.01 -6.46 12.15
CA LEU A 52 2.60 -7.26 10.99
C LEU A 52 3.72 -7.38 9.95
N LEU A 53 4.51 -6.32 9.76
CA LEU A 53 5.68 -6.33 8.89
C LEU A 53 6.77 -7.24 9.43
N ASP A 54 7.05 -7.22 10.74
CA ASP A 54 8.05 -8.12 11.34
C ASP A 54 7.68 -9.60 11.17
N VAL A 55 6.40 -9.94 11.34
CA VAL A 55 5.88 -11.30 11.11
C VAL A 55 6.00 -11.67 9.63
N SER A 56 5.64 -10.75 8.73
CA SER A 56 5.76 -10.94 7.28
C SER A 56 7.21 -11.06 6.82
N GLU A 57 8.15 -10.39 7.49
CA GLU A 57 9.57 -10.45 7.18
C GLU A 57 10.16 -11.80 7.57
N LYS A 58 9.90 -12.26 8.80
CA LYS A 58 10.36 -13.58 9.28
C LYS A 58 9.75 -14.72 8.46
N GLY A 59 8.45 -14.66 8.20
CA GLY A 59 7.77 -15.64 7.35
C GLY A 59 8.26 -15.61 5.90
N GLY A 60 8.49 -14.41 5.35
CA GLY A 60 9.01 -14.22 3.99
C GLY A 60 10.44 -14.70 3.81
N ALA A 61 11.31 -14.49 4.80
CA ALA A 61 12.70 -14.97 4.77
C ALA A 61 12.74 -16.51 4.77
N GLN A 62 11.99 -17.16 5.67
CA GLN A 62 11.91 -18.62 5.72
C GLN A 62 11.29 -19.21 4.44
N LEU A 63 10.25 -18.56 3.89
CA LEU A 63 9.65 -19.00 2.63
C LEU A 63 10.62 -18.83 1.45
N THR A 64 11.39 -17.74 1.41
CA THR A 64 12.40 -17.49 0.36
C THR A 64 13.52 -18.53 0.41
N GLU A 65 14.00 -18.86 1.61
CA GLU A 65 15.03 -19.89 1.81
C GLU A 65 14.52 -21.27 1.35
N MET A 66 13.32 -21.64 1.78
CA MET A 66 12.68 -22.91 1.39
C MET A 66 12.40 -22.99 -0.12
N LEU A 67 12.01 -21.87 -0.75
CA LEU A 67 11.79 -21.80 -2.20
C LEU A 67 13.09 -21.80 -3.00
N ASN A 68 14.19 -21.27 -2.46
CA ASN A 68 15.52 -21.39 -3.07
C ASN A 68 16.00 -22.84 -3.03
N ASP A 69 15.76 -23.56 -1.93
CA ASP A 69 16.05 -24.99 -1.81
C ASP A 69 15.19 -25.83 -2.76
N LEU A 70 13.89 -25.53 -2.87
CA LEU A 70 12.99 -26.14 -3.87
C LEU A 70 13.40 -25.79 -5.31
N ALA A 71 13.88 -24.57 -5.56
CA ALA A 71 14.39 -24.16 -6.87
C ALA A 71 15.65 -24.92 -7.28
N ALA A 72 16.42 -25.49 -6.35
CA ALA A 72 17.54 -26.38 -6.68
C ALA A 72 17.08 -27.75 -7.22
N LEU A 73 15.80 -28.09 -7.05
CA LEU A 73 15.16 -29.26 -7.66
C LEU A 73 14.59 -28.85 -9.04
N GLU A 74 14.75 -29.71 -10.05
CA GLU A 74 14.11 -29.57 -11.37
C GLU A 74 12.58 -29.78 -11.24
N LEU A 75 11.89 -28.80 -10.66
CA LEU A 75 10.45 -28.78 -10.50
C LEU A 75 9.79 -28.36 -11.81
N ARG A 76 8.80 -29.15 -12.25
CA ARG A 76 7.84 -28.70 -13.24
C ARG A 76 7.21 -27.39 -12.75
N ASN A 77 7.09 -26.39 -13.63
CA ASN A 77 6.44 -25.10 -13.34
C ASN A 77 7.16 -24.22 -12.28
N LYS A 78 8.46 -24.48 -12.04
CA LYS A 78 9.35 -23.71 -11.13
C LYS A 78 9.23 -22.19 -11.27
N VAL A 79 9.09 -21.67 -12.50
CA VAL A 79 9.00 -20.22 -12.70
C VAL A 79 7.70 -19.63 -12.17
N ALA A 80 6.58 -20.35 -12.26
CA ALA A 80 5.33 -19.89 -11.69
C ALA A 80 5.45 -19.75 -10.16
N HIS A 81 6.00 -20.75 -9.47
CA HIS A 81 6.22 -20.68 -8.01
C HIS A 81 7.15 -19.54 -7.60
N LEU A 82 8.26 -19.35 -8.33
CA LEU A 82 9.21 -18.25 -8.06
C LEU A 82 8.58 -16.88 -8.32
N ALA A 83 7.83 -16.73 -9.42
CA ALA A 83 7.15 -15.48 -9.75
C ALA A 83 6.11 -15.08 -8.68
N LYS A 84 5.40 -16.06 -8.10
CA LYS A 84 4.47 -15.79 -7.01
C LYS A 84 5.17 -15.28 -5.76
N SER A 85 6.31 -15.88 -5.41
CA SER A 85 7.13 -15.45 -4.27
C SER A 85 7.71 -14.04 -4.49
N ASP A 86 8.28 -13.79 -5.67
CA ASP A 86 8.81 -12.47 -6.04
C ASP A 86 7.69 -11.39 -5.94
N HIS A 87 6.45 -11.70 -6.33
CA HIS A 87 5.30 -10.81 -6.16
C HIS A 87 4.96 -10.52 -4.69
N MET A 88 5.04 -11.52 -3.80
CA MET A 88 4.80 -11.34 -2.37
C MET A 88 5.86 -10.43 -1.75
N VAL A 89 7.14 -10.67 -2.07
CA VAL A 89 8.26 -9.84 -1.62
C VAL A 89 8.10 -8.41 -2.14
N TRP A 90 7.67 -8.24 -3.39
CA TRP A 90 7.43 -6.93 -3.98
C TRP A 90 6.38 -6.13 -3.21
N ARG A 91 5.20 -6.73 -2.94
CA ARG A 91 4.15 -6.07 -2.16
C ARG A 91 4.60 -5.73 -0.74
N ARG A 92 5.39 -6.61 -0.11
CA ARG A 92 5.95 -6.36 1.23
C ARG A 92 6.82 -5.10 1.23
N ARG A 93 7.72 -4.95 0.25
CA ARG A 93 8.58 -3.76 0.12
C ARG A 93 7.80 -2.46 -0.04
N LEU A 94 6.69 -2.48 -0.79
CA LEU A 94 5.81 -1.31 -0.91
C LEU A 94 5.13 -0.98 0.43
N ALA A 95 4.72 -1.99 1.20
CA ALA A 95 4.16 -1.78 2.54
C ALA A 95 5.22 -1.27 3.54
N GLU A 96 6.44 -1.81 3.51
CA GLU A 96 7.58 -1.33 4.31
C GLU A 96 7.89 0.15 4.00
N MET A 97 7.79 0.56 2.73
CA MET A 97 7.95 1.95 2.31
C MET A 97 6.88 2.85 2.93
N LEU A 98 5.60 2.45 2.88
CA LEU A 98 4.50 3.26 3.43
C LEU A 98 4.65 3.58 4.92
N VAL A 99 5.32 2.72 5.69
CA VAL A 99 5.59 2.96 7.12
C VAL A 99 6.99 3.50 7.41
N GLY A 100 7.72 3.95 6.38
CA GLY A 100 9.04 4.55 6.53
C GLY A 100 10.16 3.57 6.90
N ARG A 101 9.93 2.27 6.78
CA ARG A 101 10.94 1.23 7.05
C ARG A 101 11.83 0.91 5.84
N ALA A 102 11.37 1.26 4.65
CA ALA A 102 12.15 1.12 3.41
C ALA A 102 12.09 2.42 2.60
N LYS A 103 13.14 2.67 1.83
CA LYS A 103 13.14 3.72 0.80
C LYS A 103 13.33 3.06 -0.56
N LEU A 104 12.33 3.16 -1.42
CA LEU A 104 12.38 2.62 -2.77
C LEU A 104 12.73 3.72 -3.75
N ASN A 105 13.72 3.48 -4.61
CA ASN A 105 14.02 4.36 -5.74
C ASN A 105 13.19 3.89 -6.96
N PRO A 106 12.20 4.66 -7.44
CA PRO A 106 11.34 4.27 -8.57
C PRO A 106 12.12 3.90 -9.84
N ASN A 107 13.31 4.49 -10.03
CA ASN A 107 14.15 4.25 -11.21
C ASN A 107 14.95 2.94 -11.11
N GLU A 108 15.06 2.35 -9.92
CA GLU A 108 15.73 1.06 -9.68
C GLU A 108 14.73 -0.09 -9.56
N LEU A 109 13.43 0.22 -9.52
CA LEU A 109 12.36 -0.76 -9.52
C LEU A 109 12.25 -1.40 -10.92
N ALA A 110 12.36 -2.72 -10.97
CA ALA A 110 12.20 -3.47 -12.21
C ALA A 110 10.80 -3.24 -12.80
N ASP A 111 10.73 -3.11 -14.12
CA ASP A 111 9.48 -3.20 -14.87
C ASP A 111 9.06 -4.67 -15.09
N HIS A 112 7.89 -4.85 -15.69
CA HIS A 112 7.30 -6.15 -15.96
C HIS A 112 8.07 -7.00 -16.99
N HIS A 113 9.07 -6.48 -17.69
CA HIS A 113 9.93 -7.25 -18.60
C HIS A 113 11.29 -7.58 -17.97
N SER A 114 11.80 -6.70 -17.11
CA SER A 114 13.11 -6.83 -16.46
C SER A 114 13.07 -7.65 -15.16
N CYS A 115 11.87 -7.89 -14.59
CA CYS A 115 11.68 -8.80 -13.48
C CYS A 115 11.85 -10.28 -13.90
N ARG A 116 11.95 -11.20 -12.94
CA ARG A 116 12.16 -12.64 -13.22
C ARG A 116 11.04 -13.22 -14.07
N LEU A 117 9.78 -12.89 -13.76
CA LEU A 117 8.62 -13.36 -14.51
C LEU A 117 8.63 -12.81 -15.94
N GLY A 118 8.93 -11.52 -16.11
CA GLY A 118 9.06 -10.87 -17.41
C GLY A 118 10.10 -11.51 -18.30
N LYS A 119 11.31 -11.69 -17.77
CA LYS A 119 12.41 -12.36 -18.47
C LYS A 119 12.05 -13.77 -18.92
N TRP A 120 11.33 -14.53 -18.09
CA TRP A 120 10.85 -15.85 -18.49
C TRP A 120 9.76 -15.76 -19.56
N TYR A 121 8.79 -14.86 -19.39
CA TYR A 121 7.72 -14.65 -20.34
C TYR A 121 8.27 -14.34 -21.75
N ASP A 122 9.29 -13.48 -21.82
CA ASP A 122 9.92 -13.09 -23.09
C ASP A 122 10.82 -14.18 -23.68
N ALA A 123 11.44 -15.01 -22.82
CA ALA A 123 12.38 -16.05 -23.25
C ALA A 123 11.71 -17.40 -23.56
N VAL A 124 10.43 -17.60 -23.21
CA VAL A 124 9.78 -18.90 -23.40
C VAL A 124 9.65 -19.24 -24.89
N SER A 125 10.15 -20.42 -25.26
CA SER A 125 10.07 -20.94 -26.62
C SER A 125 9.15 -22.16 -26.75
N ASP A 126 8.69 -22.70 -25.63
CA ASP A 126 7.79 -23.86 -25.59
C ASP A 126 6.39 -23.47 -26.06
N GLU A 127 5.97 -24.06 -27.18
CA GLU A 127 4.70 -23.81 -27.83
C GLU A 127 3.49 -24.17 -26.95
N ARG A 128 3.63 -25.06 -25.96
CA ARG A 128 2.55 -25.36 -25.02
C ARG A 128 2.18 -24.13 -24.19
N TYR A 129 3.19 -23.39 -23.73
CA TYR A 129 2.98 -22.14 -23.01
C TYR A 129 2.50 -21.04 -23.95
N LYS A 130 3.17 -20.85 -25.08
CA LYS A 130 2.83 -19.76 -26.02
C LYS A 130 1.40 -19.87 -26.56
N ASN A 131 0.86 -21.08 -26.67
CA ASN A 131 -0.52 -21.31 -27.10
C ASN A 131 -1.54 -21.32 -25.95
N HIS A 132 -1.10 -21.38 -24.70
CA HIS A 132 -2.00 -21.40 -23.54
C HIS A 132 -2.69 -20.04 -23.34
N PRO A 133 -4.03 -19.98 -23.19
CA PRO A 133 -4.75 -18.71 -22.99
C PRO A 133 -4.26 -17.93 -21.77
N ALA A 134 -4.01 -18.62 -20.65
CA ALA A 134 -3.53 -17.97 -19.43
C ALA A 134 -2.16 -17.30 -19.60
N PHE A 135 -1.28 -17.89 -20.42
CA PHE A 135 0.01 -17.31 -20.73
C PHE A 135 -0.17 -15.99 -21.47
N LYS A 136 -0.96 -15.98 -22.56
CA LYS A 136 -1.24 -14.76 -23.34
C LYS A 136 -1.91 -13.66 -22.51
N ALA A 137 -2.75 -14.03 -21.56
CA ALA A 137 -3.45 -13.09 -20.68
C ALA A 137 -2.56 -12.50 -19.58
N LEU A 138 -1.41 -13.11 -19.28
CA LEU A 138 -0.57 -12.77 -18.12
C LEU A 138 0.09 -11.39 -18.21
N VAL A 139 0.50 -10.97 -19.41
CA VAL A 139 1.34 -9.77 -19.60
C VAL A 139 0.64 -8.49 -19.16
N ALA A 140 -0.67 -8.35 -19.44
CA ALA A 140 -1.43 -7.15 -19.13
C ALA A 140 -1.59 -6.88 -17.62
N PRO A 141 -2.12 -7.82 -16.80
CA PRO A 141 -2.20 -7.60 -15.36
C PRO A 141 -0.81 -7.51 -14.70
N HIS A 142 0.20 -8.22 -15.22
CA HIS A 142 1.57 -8.11 -14.74
C HIS A 142 2.15 -6.71 -14.95
N ALA A 143 1.95 -6.11 -16.14
CA ALA A 143 2.34 -4.74 -16.44
C ALA A 143 1.66 -3.74 -15.49
N GLU A 144 0.37 -3.90 -15.22
CA GLU A 144 -0.35 -3.03 -14.30
C GLU A 144 0.15 -3.14 -12.85
N VAL A 145 0.56 -4.31 -12.37
CA VAL A 145 1.17 -4.42 -11.02
C VAL A 145 2.44 -3.58 -10.93
N HIS A 146 3.36 -3.72 -11.90
CA HIS A 146 4.62 -2.99 -11.89
C HIS A 146 4.40 -1.48 -12.03
N LYS A 147 3.53 -1.06 -12.95
CA LYS A 147 3.17 0.34 -13.17
C LYS A 147 2.66 1.01 -11.90
N HIS A 148 1.69 0.39 -11.20
CA HIS A 148 1.15 0.94 -9.96
C HIS A 148 2.17 0.94 -8.81
N GLY A 149 3.03 -0.08 -8.72
CA GLY A 149 4.09 -0.13 -7.71
C GLY A 149 5.16 0.96 -7.90
N ILE A 150 5.57 1.20 -9.15
CA ILE A 150 6.54 2.26 -9.48
C ILE A 150 5.92 3.63 -9.21
N GLU A 151 4.66 3.84 -9.61
CA GLU A 151 3.96 5.10 -9.35
C GLU A 151 3.77 5.35 -7.85
N ALA A 152 3.47 4.32 -7.06
CA ALA A 152 3.40 4.44 -5.60
C ALA A 152 4.73 4.90 -5.00
N ALA A 153 5.85 4.32 -5.43
CA ALA A 153 7.17 4.73 -4.96
C ALA A 153 7.51 6.17 -5.35
N ARG A 154 7.10 6.61 -6.55
CA ARG A 154 7.27 7.98 -7.02
C ARG A 154 6.47 8.97 -6.16
N LEU A 155 5.17 8.72 -6.00
CA LEU A 155 4.27 9.57 -5.22
C LEU A 155 4.71 9.66 -3.76
N PHE A 156 5.15 8.54 -3.17
CA PHE A 156 5.65 8.51 -1.81
C PHE A 156 6.90 9.38 -1.64
N ASN A 157 7.86 9.27 -2.57
CA ASN A 157 9.09 10.08 -2.54
C ASN A 157 8.83 11.57 -2.79
N ASP A 158 7.76 11.90 -3.52
CA ASP A 158 7.30 13.28 -3.74
C ASP A 158 6.49 13.83 -2.54
N GLY A 159 6.28 13.04 -1.48
CA GLY A 159 5.52 13.42 -0.27
C GLY A 159 4.00 13.34 -0.42
N ASN A 160 3.49 12.82 -1.54
CA ASN A 160 2.07 12.62 -1.80
C ASN A 160 1.60 11.27 -1.24
N PHE A 161 1.54 11.14 0.08
CA PHE A 161 1.27 9.87 0.77
C PHE A 161 -0.11 9.28 0.43
N ASP A 162 -1.17 10.08 0.43
CA ASP A 162 -2.53 9.61 0.10
C ASP A 162 -2.58 9.00 -1.32
N ALA A 163 -1.98 9.69 -2.28
CA ALA A 163 -1.91 9.22 -3.65
C ALA A 163 -1.06 7.94 -3.79
N ALA A 164 -0.01 7.80 -2.98
CA ALA A 164 0.81 6.58 -2.93
C ALA A 164 0.02 5.39 -2.38
N VAL A 165 -0.81 5.60 -1.35
CA VAL A 165 -1.71 4.58 -0.80
C VAL A 165 -2.74 4.15 -1.84
N ASP A 166 -3.35 5.11 -2.55
CA ASP A 166 -4.29 4.82 -3.64
C ASP A 166 -3.65 4.04 -4.79
N ALA A 167 -2.40 4.36 -5.14
CA ALA A 167 -1.64 3.62 -6.14
C ALA A 167 -1.38 2.17 -5.69
N ILE A 168 -1.05 1.94 -4.41
CA ILE A 168 -0.85 0.60 -3.86
C ILE A 168 -2.15 -0.20 -3.84
N ALA A 169 -3.29 0.42 -3.50
CA ALA A 169 -4.59 -0.25 -3.53
C ALA A 169 -4.94 -0.78 -4.93
N LYS A 170 -4.55 -0.06 -5.99
CA LYS A 170 -4.77 -0.48 -7.39
C LYS A 170 -3.96 -1.71 -7.80
N ILE A 171 -2.97 -2.14 -7.01
CA ILE A 171 -2.17 -3.35 -7.27
C ILE A 171 -2.96 -4.63 -6.98
N GLU A 172 -3.91 -4.61 -6.04
CA GLU A 172 -4.55 -5.83 -5.53
C GLU A 172 -5.23 -6.65 -6.63
N LYS A 173 -6.14 -6.03 -7.38
CA LYS A 173 -6.88 -6.70 -8.45
C LYS A 173 -5.98 -7.32 -9.54
N PRO A 174 -5.05 -6.57 -10.17
CA PRO A 174 -4.15 -7.17 -11.16
C PRO A 174 -3.21 -8.21 -10.53
N SER A 175 -2.79 -8.05 -9.28
CA SER A 175 -1.98 -9.06 -8.58
C SER A 175 -2.75 -10.37 -8.38
N LEU A 176 -4.02 -10.33 -8.00
CA LEU A 176 -4.86 -11.53 -7.88
C LEU A 176 -5.02 -12.23 -9.23
N GLU A 177 -5.17 -11.46 -10.31
CA GLU A 177 -5.27 -12.02 -11.66
C GLU A 177 -3.96 -12.70 -12.10
N VAL A 178 -2.80 -12.07 -11.84
CA VAL A 178 -1.49 -12.72 -12.09
C VAL A 178 -1.40 -14.05 -11.34
N GLN A 179 -1.76 -14.09 -10.06
CA GLN A 179 -1.70 -15.32 -9.26
C GLN A 179 -2.58 -16.42 -9.85
N ARG A 180 -3.83 -16.09 -10.21
CA ARG A 180 -4.80 -16.99 -10.83
C ARG A 180 -4.29 -17.56 -12.16
N LEU A 181 -3.73 -16.71 -13.02
CA LEU A 181 -3.17 -17.13 -14.31
C LEU A 181 -1.92 -18.01 -14.14
N LEU A 182 -1.06 -17.70 -13.16
CA LEU A 182 0.08 -18.53 -12.82
C LEU A 182 -0.36 -19.90 -12.26
N ASP A 183 -1.44 -19.96 -11.47
CA ASP A 183 -2.04 -21.22 -11.03
C ASP A 183 -2.49 -22.09 -12.20
N GLU A 184 -3.20 -21.52 -13.17
CA GLU A 184 -3.60 -22.27 -14.37
C GLU A 184 -2.39 -22.84 -15.12
N LEU A 185 -1.33 -22.05 -15.27
CA LEU A 185 -0.10 -22.51 -15.94
C LEU A 185 0.63 -23.61 -15.18
N THR A 186 0.41 -23.75 -13.86
CA THR A 186 1.02 -24.83 -13.08
C THR A 186 0.36 -26.20 -13.31
N THR A 187 -0.74 -26.24 -14.06
CA THR A 187 -1.47 -27.50 -14.38
C THR A 187 -1.07 -28.13 -15.71
N LEU A 188 -0.20 -27.47 -16.50
CA LEU A 188 0.50 -28.02 -17.67
C LEU A 188 1.56 -29.07 -17.27
#